data_AF-A0A957IL29-F1
#
_entry.id   AF-A0A957IL29-F1
#
_cell.length_a   1.000
_cell.length_b   1.000
_cell.length_c   1.000
_cell.angle_alpha   90.00
_cell.angle_beta   90.00
_cell.angle_gamma   90.00
#
_symmetry.space_group_name_H-M   'P 1'
#
loop_
_entity.id
_entity.type
_entity.pdbx_description
1 polymer ?
#
loop_
_entity_poly.entity_id
_entity_poly.type
_entity_poly.pdbx_seq_one_letter_code
_entity_poly.pdbx_strand_id
1 'polypeptide(L)' 'GSAEAVIEGENGFLVTKGQPEELANKVVMLLKNEGLRQQMGENGRIQAPLFSAELMVADIDALYRRLLPSRV' A
#
# COMPACT_ATOMS: atom_id res chain seq x y z
N GLY A 1 0.71 3.40 8.24
CA GLY A 1 1.98 2.63 8.20
C GLY A 1 1.90 1.50 7.19
N SER A 2 2.79 0.50 7.21
CA SER A 2 2.82 -0.56 6.18
C SER A 2 1.49 -1.31 6.00
N ALA A 3 0.73 -1.50 7.10
CA ALA A 3 -0.57 -2.17 7.06
C ALA A 3 -1.69 -1.38 6.34
N GLU A 4 -1.50 -0.08 6.09
CA GLU A 4 -2.45 0.71 5.29
C GLU A 4 -2.23 0.52 3.79
N ALA A 5 -0.99 0.23 3.37
CA ALA A 5 -0.61 0.09 1.96
C ALA A 5 -0.62 -1.36 1.47
N VAL A 6 -0.47 -2.33 2.39
CA VAL A 6 -0.41 -3.75 2.08
C VAL A 6 -1.75 -4.42 2.33
N ILE A 7 -2.28 -5.04 1.29
CA ILE A 7 -3.44 -5.94 1.32
C ILE A 7 -2.88 -7.37 1.34
N GLU A 8 -3.05 -8.06 2.48
CA GLU A 8 -2.48 -9.39 2.74
C GLU A 8 -2.86 -10.39 1.63
N GLY A 9 -1.85 -10.96 0.98
CA GLY A 9 -2.02 -11.95 -0.08
C GLY A 9 -2.37 -11.38 -1.46
N GLU A 10 -2.63 -10.07 -1.58
CA GLU A 10 -2.99 -9.45 -2.87
C GLU A 10 -1.83 -8.66 -3.48
N ASN A 11 -1.27 -7.70 -2.73
CA ASN A 11 -0.15 -6.87 -3.19
C ASN A 11 1.09 -7.00 -2.30
N GLY A 12 1.04 -7.87 -1.28
CA GLY A 12 2.15 -8.15 -0.39
C GLY A 12 1.75 -9.04 0.79
N PHE A 13 2.67 -9.13 1.75
CA PHE A 13 2.45 -9.82 3.01
C PHE A 13 2.87 -8.94 4.18
N LEU A 14 2.06 -8.92 5.22
CA LEU A 14 2.42 -8.41 6.53
C LEU A 14 3.00 -9.57 7.34
N VAL A 15 4.11 -9.29 8.03
CA VAL A 15 4.77 -10.25 8.93
C VAL A 15 4.85 -9.67 10.32
N THR A 16 4.84 -10.54 11.31
CA THR A 16 4.91 -10.10 12.70
C THR A 16 6.28 -9.53 13.02
N LYS A 17 6.31 -8.37 13.67
CA LYS A 17 7.55 -7.73 14.09
C LYS A 17 8.36 -8.67 15.00
N GLY A 18 9.65 -8.80 14.71
CA GLY A 18 10.56 -9.64 15.49
C GLY A 18 10.50 -11.13 15.14
N GLN A 19 9.77 -11.52 14.09
CA GLN A 19 9.70 -12.91 13.62
C GLN A 19 10.46 -13.08 12.29
N PRO A 20 11.81 -13.26 12.32
CA PRO A 20 12.61 -13.39 11.11
C PRO A 20 12.30 -14.66 10.30
N GLU A 21 11.88 -15.74 10.95
CA GLU A 21 11.48 -16.98 10.25
C GLU A 21 10.22 -16.78 9.40
N GLU A 22 9.25 -16.01 9.90
CA GLU A 22 8.04 -15.67 9.14
C GLU A 22 8.38 -14.88 7.88
N LEU A 23 9.25 -13.87 8.01
CA LEU A 23 9.76 -13.10 6.87
C LEU A 23 10.48 -14.00 5.86
N ALA A 24 11.39 -14.86 6.33
CA ALA A 24 12.12 -15.79 5.46
C ALA A 24 11.17 -16.71 4.69
N ASN A 25 10.14 -17.25 5.36
CA ASN A 25 9.14 -18.11 4.73
C ASN A 25 8.37 -17.40 3.62
N LYS A 26 7.91 -16.16 3.85
CA LYS A 26 7.20 -15.36 2.83
C LYS A 26 8.10 -14.99 1.66
N VAL A 27 9.37 -14.64 1.91
CA VAL A 27 10.35 -14.37 0.84
C VAL A 27 10.61 -15.62 0.01
N VAL A 28 10.88 -16.77 0.63
CA VAL A 28 11.10 -18.05 -0.07
C VAL A 28 9.88 -18.47 -0.89
N MET A 29 8.65 -18.24 -0.37
CA MET A 29 7.41 -18.49 -1.11
C MET A 29 7.37 -17.70 -2.42
N LEU A 30 7.67 -16.40 -2.39
CA LEU A 30 7.68 -15.55 -3.59
C LEU A 30 8.84 -15.85 -4.54
N LEU A 31 9.98 -16.29 -4.03
CA LEU A 31 11.10 -16.76 -4.86
C LEU A 31 10.73 -18.02 -5.64
N LYS A 32 10.04 -18.96 -4.99
CA LYS A 32 9.62 -20.25 -5.59
C LYS A 32 8.39 -20.13 -6.48
N ASN A 33 7.56 -19.11 -6.31
CA ASN A 33 6.33 -18.91 -7.09
C ASN A 33 6.39 -17.60 -7.89
N GLU A 34 6.89 -17.68 -9.12
CA GLU A 34 7.00 -16.53 -10.01
C GLU A 34 5.65 -15.89 -10.35
N GLY A 35 4.62 -16.68 -10.62
CA GLY A 35 3.29 -16.16 -10.95
C GLY A 35 2.73 -15.29 -9.83
N LEU A 36 2.78 -15.79 -8.59
CA LEU A 36 2.36 -15.03 -7.41
C LEU A 36 3.17 -13.75 -7.24
N ARG A 37 4.50 -13.83 -7.40
CA ARG A 37 5.40 -12.67 -7.29
C ARG A 37 5.08 -11.59 -8.32
N GLN A 38 4.84 -11.97 -9.57
CA GLN A 38 4.49 -11.03 -10.64
C GLN A 38 3.11 -10.41 -10.40
N GLN A 39 2.11 -11.23 -10.03
CA GLN A 39 0.77 -10.78 -9.71
C GLN A 39 0.77 -9.76 -8.57
N MET A 40 1.46 -10.06 -7.46
CA MET A 40 1.57 -9.13 -6.34
C MET A 40 2.27 -7.83 -6.73
N GLY A 41 3.36 -7.91 -7.51
CA GLY A 41 4.07 -6.73 -7.99
C GLY A 41 3.20 -5.84 -8.89
N GLU A 42 2.36 -6.44 -9.73
CA GLU A 42 1.41 -5.71 -10.57
C GLU A 42 0.30 -5.06 -9.75
N ASN A 43 -0.31 -5.81 -8.84
CA ASN A 43 -1.30 -5.27 -7.92
C ASN A 43 -0.72 -4.11 -7.08
N GLY A 44 0.53 -4.23 -6.62
CA GLY A 44 1.23 -3.15 -5.93
C GLY A 44 1.39 -1.89 -6.79
N ARG A 45 1.76 -2.04 -8.06
CA ARG A 45 1.84 -0.90 -9.01
C ARG A 45 0.49 -0.24 -9.25
N ILE A 46 -0.58 -1.00 -9.34
CA ILE A 46 -1.94 -0.48 -9.51
C ILE A 46 -2.38 0.33 -8.29
N GLN A 47 -2.01 -0.10 -7.08
CA GLN A 47 -2.42 0.54 -5.82
C GLN A 47 -1.54 1.74 -5.42
N ALA A 48 -0.27 1.76 -5.83
CA ALA A 48 0.69 2.81 -5.44
C ALA A 48 0.22 4.25 -5.66
N PRO A 49 -0.51 4.61 -6.75
CA PRO A 49 -1.02 5.95 -6.97
C PRO A 49 -1.97 6.46 -5.88
N LEU A 50 -2.65 5.58 -5.14
CA LEU A 50 -3.52 5.96 -4.01
C LEU A 50 -2.75 6.59 -2.84
N PHE A 51 -1.44 6.39 -2.81
CA PHE A 51 -0.53 6.97 -1.81
C PHE A 51 0.38 8.04 -2.41
N SER A 52 0.03 8.57 -3.58
CA SER A 52 0.78 9.66 -4.23
C SER A 52 0.66 10.98 -3.47
N ALA A 53 1.72 11.78 -3.52
CA ALA A 53 1.70 13.11 -2.91
C ALA A 53 0.65 14.02 -3.57
N GLU A 54 0.47 13.87 -4.88
CA GLU A 54 -0.50 14.60 -5.68
C GLU A 54 -1.93 14.37 -5.17
N LEU A 55 -2.30 13.10 -4.93
CA LEU A 55 -3.62 12.77 -4.39
C LEU A 55 -3.79 13.29 -2.96
N MET A 56 -2.79 13.10 -2.10
CA MET A 56 -2.84 13.58 -0.72
C MET A 56 -3.03 15.11 -0.65
N VAL A 57 -2.32 15.85 -1.49
CA VAL A 57 -2.46 17.32 -1.57
C VAL A 57 -3.85 17.70 -2.07
N ALA A 58 -4.37 17.02 -3.10
CA ALA A 58 -5.71 17.28 -3.62
C ALA A 58 -6.80 17.03 -2.57
N ASP A 59 -6.70 15.94 -1.80
CA ASP A 59 -7.66 15.60 -0.75
C ASP A 59 -7.63 16.63 0.41
N ILE A 60 -6.44 17.10 0.79
CA ILE A 60 -6.28 18.14 1.82
C ILE A 60 -6.83 19.48 1.31
N ASP A 61 -6.56 19.87 0.06
CA ASP A 61 -7.11 21.10 -0.54
C ASP A 61 -8.64 21.05 -0.60
N ALA A 62 -9.20 19.92 -1.04
CA ALA A 62 -10.65 19.71 -1.06
C ALA A 62 -11.26 19.81 0.34
N LEU A 63 -10.58 19.27 1.37
CA LEU A 63 -11.00 19.40 2.76
C LEU A 63 -11.02 20.87 3.20
N TYR A 64 -9.97 21.64 2.91
CA TYR A 64 -9.92 23.06 3.26
C TYR A 64 -11.00 23.88 2.55
N ARG A 65 -11.21 23.66 1.25
CA ARG A 65 -12.28 24.33 0.49
C ARG A 65 -13.66 24.04 1.06
N ARG A 66 -13.90 22.81 1.54
CA ARG A 66 -15.17 22.43 2.17
C ARG A 66 -15.39 23.11 3.52
N LEU A 67 -14.33 23.28 4.30
CA LEU A 67 -14.42 23.80 5.67
C LEU A 67 -14.35 25.33 5.75
N LEU A 68 -13.75 25.99 4.76
CA LEU A 68 -13.73 27.45 4.71
C LEU A 68 -15.12 27.98 4.35
N PRO A 69 -15.75 28.80 5.20
CA PRO A 69 -17.00 29.45 4.84
C PRO A 69 -16.77 30.33 3.61
N SER A 70 -17.70 30.30 2.66
CA SER A 70 -17.71 31.24 1.54
C SER A 70 -17.67 32.65 2.13
N ARG A 71 -16.57 33.37 1.92
CA ARG A 71 -16.48 34.78 2.31
C ARG A 71 -17.48 35.54 1.45
N VAL A 72 -18.61 35.91 2.06
CA VAL A 72 -19.48 36.99 1.59
C VAL A 72 -18.85 38.31 2.02
#